data_AF-A0A523NJI7-F1
#
_entry.id   AF-A0A523NJI7-F1
#
_cell.length_a   1.000
_cell.length_b   1.000
_cell.length_c   1.000
_cell.angle_alpha   90.00
_cell.angle_beta   90.00
_cell.angle_gamma   90.00
#
_symmetry.space_group_name_H-M   'P 1'
#
loop_
_entity.id
_entity.type
_entity.pdbx_description
1 polymer ?
#
loop_
_entity_poly.entity_id
_entity_poly.type
_entity_poly.pdbx_seq_one_letter_code
_entity_poly.pdbx_strand_id
1 'polypeptide(L)'
;MALQATLPPPGTRVRVTQQLPRRDGSWTNTIEGVITRFQQAKTGSWYAHAKDDQLWLDRLELRLDDGELVVLNLDQYSVIEPVTISQ
;
A
#
# COMPACT_ATOMS: atom_id res chain seq x y z
N MET A 1 4.90 -1.19 -13.01
CA MET A 1 6.18 -0.76 -12.43
C MET A 1 6.12 -1.12 -10.96
N ALA A 2 7.07 -1.91 -10.47
CA ALA A 2 7.17 -2.20 -9.03
C ALA A 2 7.62 -0.92 -8.31
N LEU A 3 7.00 -0.60 -7.18
CA LEU A 3 7.46 0.49 -6.33
C LEU A 3 8.86 0.14 -5.79
N GLN A 4 9.89 0.85 -6.25
CA GLN A 4 11.24 0.79 -5.67
C GLN A 4 11.31 1.62 -4.36
N ALA A 5 10.24 1.61 -3.56
CA ALA A 5 10.27 2.22 -2.24
C ALA A 5 11.01 1.25 -1.31
N THR A 6 12.03 1.74 -0.61
CA THR A 6 12.68 1.00 0.47
C THR A 6 11.67 0.81 1.58
N LEU A 7 10.98 -0.33 1.57
CA LEU A 7 9.95 -0.63 2.54
C LEU A 7 10.56 -0.88 3.91
N PRO A 8 9.98 -0.29 4.98
CA PRO A 8 10.34 -0.69 6.33
C PRO A 8 10.08 -2.19 6.55
N PRO A 9 10.86 -2.85 7.43
CA PRO A 9 10.69 -4.27 7.68
C PRO A 9 9.34 -4.57 8.35
N PRO A 10 8.86 -5.83 8.28
CA PRO A 10 7.73 -6.28 9.09
C PRO A 10 7.96 -6.00 10.57
N GLY A 11 6.90 -5.61 11.28
CA GLY A 11 6.95 -5.15 12.66
C GLY A 11 7.12 -3.63 12.82
N THR A 12 7.46 -2.89 11.75
CA THR A 12 7.51 -1.42 11.79
C THR A 12 6.10 -0.82 11.71
N ARG A 13 5.82 0.14 12.60
CA ARG A 13 4.62 1.00 12.48
C ARG A 13 4.84 2.03 11.37
N VAL A 14 3.89 2.10 10.45
CA VAL A 14 3.93 3.04 9.32
C VAL A 14 2.62 3.80 9.18
N ARG A 15 2.72 4.96 8.56
CA ARG A 15 1.61 5.70 7.97
C ARG A 15 1.69 5.51 6.47
N VAL A 16 0.59 5.07 5.88
CA VAL A 16 0.43 4.93 4.43
C VAL A 16 -0.51 6.02 3.97
N THR A 17 -0.07 6.84 3.03
CA THR A 17 -0.87 7.87 2.39
C THR A 17 -1.08 7.47 0.93
N GLN A 18 -2.33 7.38 0.50
CA GLN A 18 -2.69 7.10 -0.89
C GLN A 18 -3.44 8.27 -1.47
N GLN A 19 -3.05 8.72 -2.67
CA GLN A 19 -3.69 9.82 -3.36
C GLN A 19 -4.32 9.37 -4.66
N LEU A 20 -5.62 9.63 -4.83
CA LEU A 20 -6.30 9.51 -6.11
C LEU A 20 -6.35 10.87 -6.79
N PRO A 21 -5.63 11.08 -7.91
CA PRO A 21 -5.75 12.30 -8.68
C PRO A 21 -7.16 12.42 -9.27
N ARG A 22 -7.79 13.59 -9.13
CA ARG A 22 -9.05 13.98 -9.74
C ARG A 22 -8.85 15.25 -10.57
N ARG A 23 -9.85 15.63 -11.36
CA ARG A 23 -9.78 16.82 -12.23
C ARG A 23 -9.64 18.13 -11.43
N ASP A 24 -10.16 18.16 -10.21
CA ASP A 24 -10.27 19.33 -9.33
C ASP A 24 -9.40 19.26 -8.07
N GLY A 25 -8.50 18.27 -7.97
CA GLY A 25 -7.61 18.10 -6.83
C GLY A 25 -7.19 16.64 -6.64
N SER A 26 -6.67 16.29 -5.47
CA SER A 26 -6.43 14.89 -5.10
C SER A 26 -7.31 14.49 -3.94
N TRP A 27 -7.87 13.28 -4.01
CA TRP A 27 -8.43 12.65 -2.82
C TRP A 27 -7.32 11.92 -2.09
N THR A 28 -7.04 12.32 -0.85
CA THR A 28 -6.03 11.68 -0.01
C THR A 28 -6.70 10.81 1.04
N ASN A 29 -6.22 9.58 1.18
CA ASN A 29 -6.55 8.69 2.28
C ASN A 29 -5.28 8.33 3.06
N THR A 30 -5.38 8.25 4.38
CA THR A 30 -4.26 7.93 5.26
C THR A 30 -4.65 6.83 6.23
N ILE A 31 -3.79 5.83 6.39
CA ILE A 31 -3.99 4.72 7.30
C ILE A 31 -2.70 4.42 8.05
N GLU A 32 -2.79 4.13 9.34
CA GLU A 32 -1.66 3.76 10.17
C GLU A 32 -1.80 2.33 10.68
N GLY A 33 -0.67 1.62 10.75
CA GLY A 33 -0.64 0.27 11.28
C GLY A 33 0.75 -0.31 11.29
N VAL A 34 0.87 -1.54 11.80
CA VAL A 34 2.11 -2.30 11.83
C VAL A 34 2.20 -3.18 10.60
N ILE A 35 3.32 -3.11 9.87
CA ILE A 35 3.56 -3.99 8.73
C ILE A 35 3.57 -5.44 9.20
N THR A 36 2.67 -6.26 8.67
CA THR A 36 2.70 -7.71 8.87
C THR A 36 3.38 -8.40 7.71
N ARG A 37 3.15 -7.92 6.48
CA ARG A 37 3.69 -8.54 5.26
C ARG A 37 3.74 -7.56 4.09
N PHE A 38 4.72 -7.76 3.22
CA PHE A 38 4.77 -7.14 1.90
C PHE A 38 4.97 -8.21 0.83
N GLN A 39 4.19 -8.19 -0.24
CA GLN A 39 4.30 -9.17 -1.33
C GLN A 39 3.77 -8.65 -2.66
N GLN A 40 4.32 -9.16 -3.76
CA GLN A 40 3.69 -9.04 -5.08
C GLN A 40 2.68 -10.15 -5.27
N ALA A 41 1.44 -9.79 -5.58
CA ALA A 41 0.37 -10.75 -5.83
C ALA A 41 -0.30 -10.48 -7.17
N LYS A 42 -0.62 -11.56 -7.89
CA LYS A 42 -1.44 -11.48 -9.10
C LYS A 42 -2.84 -11.01 -8.73
N THR A 43 -3.38 -10.09 -9.51
CA THR A 43 -4.80 -9.74 -9.44
C THR A 43 -5.55 -10.55 -10.49
N GLY A 44 -6.67 -11.15 -10.11
CA GLY A 44 -7.61 -11.77 -11.04
C GLY A 44 -8.55 -10.75 -11.69
N SER A 45 -8.11 -9.50 -11.88
CA SER A 45 -8.96 -8.45 -12.42
C SER A 45 -9.13 -8.63 -13.93
N TRP A 46 -10.35 -8.96 -14.36
CA TRP A 46 -10.75 -9.07 -15.77
C TRP A 46 -10.56 -7.78 -16.60
N TYR A 47 -10.36 -6.63 -15.93
CA TYR A 47 -10.22 -5.31 -16.56
C TYR A 47 -8.77 -4.92 -16.86
N ALA A 48 -7.79 -5.68 -16.38
CA ALA A 48 -6.38 -5.38 -16.62
C ALA A 48 -5.91 -6.03 -17.92
N HIS A 49 -6.12 -5.37 -19.07
CA HIS A 49 -5.53 -5.73 -20.36
C HIS A 49 -3.99 -5.58 -20.33
N ALA A 50 -3.32 -6.43 -19.57
CA ALA A 50 -1.88 -6.62 -19.62
C ALA A 50 -1.59 -7.82 -20.53
N LYS A 51 -0.44 -7.81 -21.19
CA LYS A 51 0.07 -8.96 -21.95
C LYS A 51 0.11 -10.16 -20.98
N ASP A 52 -0.70 -11.19 -21.25
CA ASP A 52 -0.91 -12.41 -20.46
C ASP A 52 -1.91 -12.35 -19.26
N ASP A 53 -2.81 -11.35 -19.21
CA ASP A 53 -3.94 -11.23 -18.24
C ASP A 53 -3.54 -11.28 -16.75
N GLN A 54 -2.26 -11.03 -16.43
CA GLN A 54 -1.73 -11.13 -15.07
C GLN A 54 -1.07 -9.82 -14.66
N LEU A 55 -1.86 -8.95 -14.03
CA LEU A 55 -1.33 -7.77 -13.35
C LEU A 55 -0.82 -8.16 -11.97
N TRP A 56 0.47 -7.99 -11.75
CA TRP A 56 1.10 -8.10 -10.43
C TRP A 56 0.99 -6.75 -9.73
N LEU A 57 0.41 -6.74 -8.53
CA LEU A 57 0.37 -5.57 -7.66
C LEU A 57 1.23 -5.79 -6.43
N ASP A 58 1.94 -4.73 -6.04
CA ASP A 58 2.57 -4.63 -4.73
C ASP A 58 1.46 -4.52 -3.68
N ARG A 59 1.45 -5.41 -2.70
CA ARG A 59 0.49 -5.44 -1.60
C ARG A 59 1.18 -5.30 -0.27
N LEU A 60 0.62 -4.43 0.56
CA LEU A 60 1.04 -4.24 1.94
C LEU A 60 -0.08 -4.68 2.88
N GLU A 61 0.26 -5.59 3.78
CA GLU A 61 -0.63 -6.03 4.85
C GLU A 61 -0.24 -5.28 6.12
N LEU A 62 -1.24 -4.64 6.74
CA LEU A 62 -1.09 -3.93 8.00
C LEU A 62 -2.00 -4.53 9.06
N ARG A 63 -1.50 -4.57 10.30
CA ARG A 63 -2.34 -4.73 11.49
C ARG A 63 -2.61 -3.36 12.10
N LEU A 64 -3.88 -3.00 12.19
CA LEU A 64 -4.34 -1.76 12.80
C LEU A 64 -4.31 -1.84 14.33
N ASP A 65 -4.60 -0.71 14.99
CA ASP A 65 -4.54 -0.59 16.45
C ASP A 65 -5.62 -1.39 17.18
N ASP A 66 -6.77 -1.59 16.54
CA ASP A 66 -7.86 -2.46 17.03
C ASP A 66 -7.62 -3.95 16.74
N GLY A 67 -6.52 -4.28 16.08
CA GLY A 67 -6.15 -5.64 15.70
C GLY A 67 -6.69 -6.08 14.33
N GLU A 68 -7.45 -5.24 13.62
CA GLU A 68 -7.90 -5.55 12.25
C GLU A 68 -6.70 -5.73 11.31
N LEU A 69 -6.82 -6.70 10.39
CA LEU A 69 -5.85 -6.89 9.30
C LEU A 69 -6.42 -6.31 8.01
N VAL A 70 -5.69 -5.36 7.44
CA VAL A 70 -6.05 -4.72 6.17
C VAL A 70 -5.00 -4.99 5.10
N VAL A 71 -5.45 -5.06 3.84
CA VAL A 71 -4.57 -5.23 2.68
C VAL A 71 -4.70 -4.02 1.77
N LEU A 72 -3.58 -3.33 1.55
CA LEU A 72 -3.49 -2.17 0.66
C LEU A 72 -2.83 -2.60 -0.65
N ASN A 73 -3.50 -2.35 -1.77
CA ASN A 73 -2.84 -2.39 -3.08
C ASN A 73 -2.09 -1.08 -3.25
N LEU A 74 -0.80 -1.17 -3.56
CA LEU A 74 0.07 -0.01 -3.70
C LEU A 74 0.28 0.34 -5.16
N ASP A 75 0.41 1.64 -5.41
CA ASP A 75 0.69 2.22 -6.72
C ASP A 75 1.63 3.43 -6.58
N GLN A 76 1.93 4.08 -7.71
CA GLN A 76 2.84 5.24 -7.76
C GLN A 76 2.41 6.45 -6.91
N TYR A 77 1.16 6.50 -6.44
CA TYR A 77 0.62 7.55 -5.59
C TYR A 77 0.47 7.10 -4.13
N SER A 78 1.11 5.99 -3.78
CA SER A 78 1.18 5.46 -2.42
C SER A 78 2.52 5.81 -1.80
N VAL A 79 2.50 6.48 -0.65
CA VAL A 79 3.67 6.85 0.14
C VAL A 79 3.60 6.15 1.49
N ILE A 80 4.70 5.52 1.90
CA ILE A 80 4.80 4.77 3.15
C ILE A 80 5.90 5.40 4.00
N GLU A 81 5.54 5.86 5.18
CA GLU A 81 6.45 6.56 6.10
C GLU A 81 6.47 5.85 7.45
N PRO A 82 7.65 5.59 8.05
CA PRO A 82 7.71 5.09 9.41
C PRO A 82 7.15 6.14 10.39
N VAL A 83 6.30 5.70 11.32
CA VAL A 83 5.83 6.56 12.41
C VAL A 83 6.82 6.43 13.56
N THR A 84 7.74 7.38 13.67
CA THR A 84 8.58 7.50 14.85
C THR A 84 7.74 8.09 15.96
N ILE A 85 7.52 7.32 17.02
CA ILE A 85 6.95 7.86 18.26
C ILE A 85 8.08 8.61 18.94
N SER A 86 8.09 9.94 18.81
CA SER A 86 8.95 10.79 19.64
C SER A 86 8.52 10.62 21.10
N GLN A 87 9.42 10.15 21.95
CA GLN A 87 9.23 10.11 23.41
C GLN A 87 9.31 11.51 24.02
#